data_AF-A0A8D2DRU5-F1
#
_entry.id   AF-A0A8D2DRU5-F1
#
_cell.length_a   1.000
_cell.length_b   1.000
_cell.length_c   1.000
_cell.angle_alpha   90.00
_cell.angle_beta   90.00
_cell.angle_gamma   90.00
#
_symmetry.space_group_name_H-M   'P 1'
#
loop_
_entity.id
_entity.type
_entity.pdbx_description
1 polymer ?
#
loop_
_entity_poly.entity_id
_entity_poly.type
_entity_poly.pdbx_seq_one_letter_code
_entity_poly.pdbx_strand_id
1 'polypeptide(L)'
;MRDPLTDCSYNKVYKSLKEFSQNGENFCKQVTSVLQQRANLEMSYAKGLQKLAIKLSKALQNTKKNCLSSAWAWASEGMRSTADLHQKLGKAIELEAIKPTHQVLSMQEKKRKSLDNEVEKTANLVISNWNQQIKAKKKLMVSTKKHEALFHLVENSKQSMTQKEKQKLLNKLKKSTEKLEKEDENYYQKNMAGYSTRLKWESTLENCYKSILELEKERTQLLCNNLNQYSQHISLFGQTLTTCHTQIHCAINKIDVERDIQALMEETASLSTENKSEFLLTDYFEEDPNNAMDKERRKSLIKPKLLRLQRDIEKASRDREGLERMLNAYSSSSSFSDAKSQKDTATLMDENNLKLDLLQANSYKLSSVLAELEQRPKPSHPCSTSIFKWKEKEHTHTYVKISRPFLTKRLENVVIRTSGGQYNSDPSSSASGVARLGNSLCKALYSFQARQDDELNLEKGDIVTLHEKKEEGWWFGSLNGKKGHFPAAYVEELPLKSGNTVTQA
;
A
#
# COMPACT_ATOMS: atom_id res chain seq x y z
N MET A 1 13.53 13.70 67.11
CA MET A 1 14.51 14.81 67.07
C MET A 1 14.30 15.55 65.75
N ARG A 2 14.50 16.88 65.71
CA ARG A 2 14.45 17.66 64.46
C ARG A 2 15.48 17.09 63.47
N ASP A 3 15.04 16.76 62.26
CA ASP A 3 15.93 16.37 61.17
C ASP A 3 16.61 17.64 60.61
N PRO A 4 17.95 17.72 60.62
CA PRO A 4 18.68 18.90 60.14
C PRO A 4 18.65 19.08 58.61
N LEU A 5 18.06 18.14 57.87
CA LEU A 5 18.04 18.15 56.41
C LEU A 5 16.68 18.57 55.80
N THR A 6 15.61 18.60 56.59
CA THR A 6 14.22 18.76 56.10
C THR A 6 13.97 20.14 55.47
N ASP A 7 14.51 21.19 56.09
CA ASP A 7 14.32 22.58 55.64
C ASP A 7 15.39 23.02 54.61
N CYS A 8 16.30 22.14 54.20
CA CYS A 8 17.38 22.48 53.27
C CYS A 8 16.85 22.66 51.84
N SER A 9 17.03 23.86 51.27
CA SER A 9 16.64 24.18 49.90
C SER A 9 17.29 23.26 48.86
N TYR A 10 18.59 22.95 49.00
CA TYR A 10 19.29 22.04 48.09
C TYR A 10 18.67 20.64 48.07
N ASN A 11 18.27 20.12 49.23
CA ASN A 11 17.61 18.82 49.33
C ASN A 11 16.22 18.82 48.68
N LYS A 12 15.47 19.92 48.82
CA LYS A 12 14.17 20.09 48.14
C LYS A 12 14.34 20.10 46.62
N VAL A 13 15.28 20.90 46.11
CA VAL A 13 15.57 20.99 44.67
C VAL A 13 16.01 19.65 44.09
N TYR A 14 16.88 18.92 44.79
CA TYR A 14 17.33 17.59 44.38
C TYR A 14 16.17 16.58 44.32
N LYS A 15 15.29 16.56 45.32
CA LYS A 15 14.11 15.69 45.32
C LYS A 15 13.16 16.00 44.16
N SER A 16 12.87 17.27 43.91
CA SER A 16 12.04 17.67 42.78
C SER A 16 12.63 17.27 41.43
N LEU A 17 13.95 17.40 41.25
CA LEU A 17 14.63 16.95 40.03
C LEU A 17 14.57 15.42 39.87
N LYS A 18 14.70 14.68 40.97
CA LYS A 18 14.58 13.22 40.97
C LYS A 18 13.19 12.75 40.54
N GLU A 19 12.14 13.37 41.07
CA GLU A 19 10.75 13.09 40.67
C GLU A 19 10.53 13.39 39.19
N PHE A 20 11.05 14.53 38.70
CA PHE A 20 10.99 14.88 37.29
C PHE A 20 11.69 13.82 36.41
N SER A 21 12.87 13.36 36.81
CA SER A 21 13.61 12.31 36.10
C SER A 21 12.87 10.98 36.05
N GLN A 22 12.22 10.58 37.14
CA GLN A 22 11.40 9.36 37.20
C GLN A 22 10.18 9.46 36.27
N ASN A 23 9.52 10.62 36.22
CA ASN A 23 8.43 10.85 35.28
C ASN A 23 8.90 10.76 33.82
N GLY A 24 10.08 11.32 33.54
CA GLY A 24 10.72 11.24 32.23
C GLY A 24 11.02 9.80 31.78
N GLU A 25 11.55 8.98 32.67
CA GLU A 25 11.76 7.55 32.41
C GLU A 25 10.45 6.81 32.13
N ASN A 26 9.41 7.06 32.95
CA ASN A 26 8.11 6.41 32.77
C ASN A 26 7.50 6.76 31.41
N PHE A 27 7.61 8.03 31.00
CA PHE A 27 7.21 8.46 29.66
C PHE A 27 7.98 7.71 28.57
N CYS A 28 9.31 7.60 28.67
CA CYS A 28 10.10 6.82 27.70
C CYS A 28 9.67 5.35 27.61
N LYS A 29 9.36 4.71 28.75
CA LYS A 29 8.85 3.32 28.77
C LYS A 29 7.50 3.22 28.05
N GLN A 30 6.59 4.17 28.27
CA GLN A 30 5.31 4.20 27.58
C GLN A 30 5.48 4.38 26.06
N VAL A 31 6.29 5.36 25.63
CA VAL A 31 6.60 5.58 24.20
C VAL A 31 7.21 4.32 23.58
N THR A 32 8.14 3.67 24.27
CA THR A 32 8.78 2.43 23.79
C THR A 32 7.77 1.31 23.63
N SER A 33 6.84 1.16 24.57
CA SER A 33 5.73 0.19 24.46
C SER A 33 4.84 0.47 23.24
N VAL A 34 4.50 1.74 23.00
CA VAL A 34 3.73 2.14 21.81
C VAL A 34 4.48 1.82 20.53
N LEU A 35 5.77 2.14 20.46
CA LEU A 35 6.62 1.82 19.30
C LEU A 35 6.75 0.32 19.08
N GLN A 36 6.81 -0.49 20.15
CA GLN A 36 6.84 -1.96 20.02
C GLN A 36 5.54 -2.50 19.42
N GLN A 37 4.39 -2.01 19.90
CA GLN A 37 3.10 -2.38 19.31
C GLN A 37 3.02 -1.95 17.85
N ARG A 38 3.50 -0.75 17.54
CA ARG A 38 3.56 -0.25 16.16
C ARG A 38 4.41 -1.16 15.28
N ALA A 39 5.64 -1.49 15.67
CA ALA A 39 6.52 -2.38 14.92
C ALA A 39 5.87 -3.76 14.67
N ASN A 40 5.19 -4.32 15.68
CA ASN A 40 4.49 -5.59 15.57
C ASN A 40 3.34 -5.54 14.55
N LEU A 41 2.59 -4.43 14.50
CA LEU A 41 1.54 -4.21 13.52
C LEU A 41 2.12 -4.14 12.10
N GLU A 42 3.23 -3.42 11.91
CA GLU A 42 3.92 -3.36 10.63
C GLU A 42 4.35 -4.75 10.14
N MET A 43 4.92 -5.57 11.03
CA MET A 43 5.33 -6.94 10.69
C MET A 43 4.15 -7.83 10.32
N SER A 44 3.02 -7.65 11.00
CA SER A 44 1.81 -8.43 10.75
C SER A 44 1.17 -8.07 9.42
N TYR A 45 1.08 -6.77 9.12
CA TYR A 45 0.54 -6.28 7.86
C TYR A 45 1.42 -6.67 6.67
N ALA A 46 2.76 -6.56 6.81
CA ALA A 46 3.72 -7.04 5.82
C ALA A 46 3.48 -8.52 5.44
N LYS A 47 3.35 -9.39 6.45
CA LYS A 47 3.07 -10.83 6.23
C LYS A 47 1.73 -11.05 5.51
N GLY A 48 0.70 -10.26 5.83
CA GLY A 48 -0.60 -10.30 5.16
C GLY A 48 -0.49 -9.95 3.68
N LEU A 49 0.13 -8.82 3.37
CA LEU A 49 0.36 -8.38 1.99
C LEU A 49 1.20 -9.37 1.18
N GLN A 50 2.28 -9.90 1.77
CA GLN A 50 3.12 -10.90 1.11
C GLN A 50 2.32 -12.14 0.70
N LYS A 51 1.42 -12.62 1.58
CA LYS A 51 0.55 -13.77 1.26
C LYS A 51 -0.41 -13.46 0.11
N LEU A 52 -1.00 -12.27 0.10
CA LEU A 52 -1.89 -11.83 -0.98
C LEU A 52 -1.15 -11.69 -2.32
N ALA A 53 0.03 -11.08 -2.31
CA ALA A 53 0.89 -10.96 -3.48
C ALA A 53 1.24 -12.35 -4.06
N ILE A 54 1.64 -13.31 -3.22
CA ILE A 54 1.93 -14.68 -3.66
C ILE A 54 0.68 -15.34 -4.25
N LYS A 55 -0.49 -15.16 -3.63
CA LYS A 55 -1.75 -15.75 -4.13
C LYS A 55 -2.12 -15.19 -5.51
N LEU A 56 -2.03 -13.88 -5.69
CA LEU A 56 -2.31 -13.23 -6.98
C LEU A 56 -1.28 -13.65 -8.05
N SER A 57 0.01 -13.68 -7.71
CA SER A 57 1.06 -14.12 -8.62
C SER A 57 0.84 -15.56 -9.10
N LYS A 58 0.44 -16.48 -8.21
CA LYS A 58 0.09 -17.86 -8.59
C LYS A 58 -1.14 -17.93 -9.50
N ALA A 59 -2.16 -17.12 -9.24
CA ALA A 59 -3.33 -17.05 -10.14
C ALA A 59 -2.93 -16.58 -11.55
N LEU A 60 -1.98 -15.65 -11.65
CA LEU A 60 -1.47 -15.15 -12.93
C LEU A 60 -0.58 -16.15 -13.66
N GLN A 61 0.12 -17.05 -12.96
CA GLN A 61 0.94 -18.10 -13.60
C GLN A 61 0.09 -19.10 -14.42
N ASN A 62 -1.15 -19.32 -14.01
CA ASN A 62 -2.09 -20.20 -14.71
C ASN A 62 -2.84 -19.48 -15.84
N THR A 63 -2.64 -18.17 -15.98
CA THR A 63 -3.29 -17.35 -17.00
C THR A 63 -2.30 -17.07 -18.13
N LYS A 64 -2.78 -17.13 -19.37
CA LYS A 64 -1.98 -16.76 -20.52
C LYS A 64 -1.52 -15.30 -20.41
N LYS A 65 -0.25 -15.05 -20.70
CA LYS A 65 0.33 -13.71 -20.59
C LYS A 65 -0.25 -12.79 -21.67
N ASN A 66 -0.90 -11.73 -21.23
CA ASN A 66 -1.46 -10.68 -22.08
C ASN A 66 -1.32 -9.30 -21.38
N CYS A 67 -1.82 -8.22 -21.99
CA CYS A 67 -1.63 -6.89 -21.39
C CYS A 67 -2.38 -6.76 -20.06
N LEU A 68 -3.59 -7.35 -19.95
CA LEU A 68 -4.38 -7.35 -18.72
C LEU A 68 -3.68 -8.12 -17.58
N SER A 69 -3.19 -9.33 -17.85
CA SER A 69 -2.47 -10.15 -16.88
C SER A 69 -1.16 -9.48 -16.45
N SER A 70 -0.53 -8.73 -17.36
CA SER A 70 0.67 -7.94 -17.06
C SER A 70 0.36 -6.76 -16.14
N ALA A 71 -0.78 -6.08 -16.31
CA ALA A 71 -1.23 -5.03 -15.39
C ALA A 71 -1.53 -5.58 -13.99
N TRP A 72 -2.21 -6.74 -13.91
CA TRP A 72 -2.41 -7.43 -12.62
C TRP A 72 -1.11 -7.92 -11.97
N ALA A 73 -0.08 -8.25 -12.76
CA ALA A 73 1.24 -8.59 -12.22
C ALA A 73 1.88 -7.40 -11.51
N TRP A 74 1.70 -6.17 -12.00
CA TRP A 74 2.14 -4.96 -11.30
C TRP A 74 1.39 -4.72 -9.99
N ALA A 75 0.10 -5.05 -9.90
CA ALA A 75 -0.62 -5.01 -8.62
C ALA A 75 -0.03 -6.00 -7.60
N SER A 76 0.32 -7.22 -8.05
CA SER A 76 1.01 -8.20 -7.22
C SER A 76 2.39 -7.71 -6.77
N GLU A 77 3.15 -7.06 -7.65
CA GLU A 77 4.47 -6.51 -7.32
C GLU A 77 4.36 -5.35 -6.33
N GLY A 78 3.38 -4.46 -6.52
CA GLY A 78 3.09 -3.36 -5.60
C GLY A 78 2.78 -3.86 -4.19
N MET A 79 2.00 -4.93 -4.04
CA MET A 79 1.75 -5.57 -2.74
C MET A 79 3.04 -6.13 -2.12
N ARG A 80 3.93 -6.73 -2.92
CA ARG A 80 5.22 -7.28 -2.45
C ARG A 80 6.17 -6.16 -1.99
N SER A 81 6.33 -5.11 -2.79
CA SER A 81 7.14 -3.95 -2.43
C SER A 81 6.60 -3.25 -1.18
N THR A 82 5.28 -3.12 -1.07
CA THR A 82 4.65 -2.54 0.13
C THR A 82 4.87 -3.44 1.35
N ALA A 83 4.79 -4.76 1.21
CA ALA A 83 5.09 -5.70 2.28
C ALA A 83 6.54 -5.58 2.79
N ASP A 84 7.52 -5.53 1.88
CA ASP A 84 8.94 -5.32 2.22
C ASP A 84 9.16 -4.00 2.95
N LEU A 85 8.46 -2.94 2.51
CA LEU A 85 8.55 -1.62 3.11
C LEU A 85 8.00 -1.60 4.55
N HIS A 86 6.84 -2.21 4.80
CA HIS A 86 6.33 -2.41 6.16
C HIS A 86 7.30 -3.25 7.00
N GLN A 87 7.90 -4.29 6.42
CA GLN A 87 8.93 -5.10 7.08
C GLN A 87 10.16 -4.28 7.48
N LYS A 88 10.63 -3.39 6.59
CA LYS A 88 11.74 -2.48 6.87
C LYS A 88 11.38 -1.46 7.94
N LEU A 89 10.20 -0.85 7.87
CA LEU A 89 9.74 0.14 8.84
C LEU A 89 9.67 -0.44 10.25
N GLY A 90 9.03 -1.59 10.46
CA GLY A 90 8.96 -2.17 11.80
C GLY A 90 10.33 -2.61 12.33
N LYS A 91 11.22 -3.15 11.48
CA LYS A 91 12.61 -3.44 11.87
C LYS A 91 13.38 -2.18 12.24
N ALA A 92 13.21 -1.08 11.49
CA ALA A 92 13.86 0.18 11.77
C ALA A 92 13.39 0.75 13.13
N ILE A 93 12.08 0.72 13.41
CA ILE A 93 11.54 1.11 14.72
C ILE A 93 12.16 0.27 15.85
N GLU A 94 12.29 -1.04 15.68
CA GLU A 94 12.94 -1.92 16.67
C GLU A 94 14.42 -1.61 16.88
N LEU A 95 15.18 -1.47 15.79
CA LEU A 95 16.63 -1.34 15.82
C LEU A 95 17.11 0.07 16.18
N GLU A 96 16.42 1.10 15.70
CA GLU A 96 16.88 2.48 15.77
C GLU A 96 16.22 3.25 16.93
N ALA A 97 15.01 2.87 17.35
CA ALA A 97 14.32 3.55 18.45
C ALA A 97 14.23 2.68 19.72
N ILE A 98 13.68 1.47 19.64
CA ILE A 98 13.37 0.64 20.82
C ILE A 98 14.64 0.15 21.53
N LYS A 99 15.55 -0.50 20.80
CA LYS A 99 16.80 -1.05 21.38
C LYS A 99 17.67 0.04 22.02
N PRO A 100 17.95 1.19 21.36
CA PRO A 100 18.74 2.25 21.98
C PRO A 100 18.05 2.84 23.21
N THR A 101 16.72 2.99 23.19
CA THR A 101 15.97 3.49 24.35
C THR A 101 16.10 2.58 25.55
N HIS A 102 15.94 1.26 25.38
CA HIS A 102 16.17 0.31 26.48
C HIS A 102 17.60 0.36 27.02
N GLN A 103 18.60 0.48 26.13
CA GLN A 103 20.00 0.56 26.54
C GLN A 103 20.27 1.81 27.38
N VAL A 104 19.84 2.99 26.92
CA VAL A 104 20.01 4.26 27.64
C VAL A 104 19.29 4.22 28.99
N LEU A 105 18.03 3.78 29.04
CA LEU A 105 17.28 3.70 30.30
C LEU A 105 17.97 2.79 31.33
N SER A 106 18.48 1.63 30.90
CA SER A 106 19.23 0.71 31.77
C SER A 106 20.52 1.34 32.32
N MET A 107 21.26 2.06 31.48
CA MET A 107 22.47 2.77 31.90
C MET A 107 22.15 3.92 32.87
N GLN A 108 21.10 4.69 32.59
CA GLN A 108 20.67 5.80 33.44
C GLN A 108 20.13 5.33 34.79
N GLU A 109 19.43 4.20 34.86
CA GLU A 109 18.99 3.59 36.12
C GLU A 109 20.18 3.26 37.04
N LYS A 110 21.22 2.62 36.49
CA LYS A 110 22.44 2.29 37.25
C LYS A 110 23.13 3.56 37.77
N LYS A 111 23.24 4.59 36.93
CA LYS A 111 23.87 5.86 37.31
C LYS A 111 23.08 6.58 38.41
N ARG A 112 21.75 6.66 38.31
CA ARG A 112 20.91 7.27 39.35
C ARG A 112 21.00 6.54 40.69
N LYS A 113 21.00 5.20 40.70
CA LYS A 113 21.22 4.42 41.93
C LYS A 113 22.56 4.74 42.59
N SER A 114 23.63 4.89 41.79
CA SER A 114 24.94 5.29 42.32
C SER A 114 24.91 6.68 42.97
N LEU A 115 24.27 7.66 42.32
CA LEU A 115 24.13 9.02 42.83
C LEU A 115 23.31 9.06 44.12
N ASP A 116 22.18 8.34 44.15
CA ASP A 116 21.32 8.22 45.34
C ASP A 116 22.10 7.69 46.56
N ASN A 117 22.90 6.65 46.36
CA ASN A 117 23.73 6.06 47.41
C ASN A 117 24.78 7.06 47.94
N GLU A 118 25.33 7.92 47.09
CA GLU A 118 26.32 8.93 47.50
C GLU A 118 25.69 10.05 48.34
N VAL A 119 24.51 10.53 47.92
CA VAL A 119 23.71 11.50 48.68
C VAL A 119 23.30 10.93 50.03
N GLU A 120 22.85 9.68 50.08
CA GLU A 120 22.46 9.02 51.33
C GLU A 120 23.65 8.88 52.29
N LYS A 121 24.80 8.42 51.79
CA LYS A 121 26.03 8.30 52.59
C LYS A 121 26.44 9.62 53.22
N THR A 122 26.44 10.70 52.45
CA THR A 122 26.85 12.02 52.92
C THR A 122 25.80 12.67 53.84
N ALA A 123 24.50 12.46 53.58
CA ALA A 123 23.42 12.86 54.47
C ALA A 123 23.53 12.20 55.86
N ASN A 124 23.84 10.90 55.90
CA ASN A 124 24.03 10.16 57.14
C ASN A 124 25.19 10.70 57.99
N LEU A 125 26.25 11.23 57.37
CA LEU A 125 27.34 11.90 58.09
C LEU A 125 26.88 13.18 58.76
N VAL A 126 26.05 13.99 58.09
CA VAL A 126 25.48 15.22 58.66
C VAL A 126 24.57 14.89 59.85
N ILE A 127 23.68 13.89 59.70
CA ILE A 127 22.79 13.45 60.78
C ILE A 127 23.58 12.91 61.98
N SER A 128 24.62 12.11 61.71
CA SER A 128 25.50 11.58 62.76
C SER A 128 26.23 12.69 63.51
N ASN A 129 26.81 13.66 62.80
CA ASN A 129 27.46 14.81 63.42
C ASN A 129 26.48 15.64 64.26
N TRP A 130 25.29 15.96 63.74
CA TRP A 130 24.23 16.68 64.45
C TRP A 130 23.84 16.00 65.78
N ASN A 131 23.69 14.67 65.75
CA ASN A 131 23.40 13.90 66.96
C ASN A 131 24.56 13.94 67.97
N GLN A 132 25.80 13.90 67.50
CA GLN A 132 26.99 14.03 68.35
C GLN A 132 27.07 15.43 69.00
N GLN A 133 26.77 16.50 68.24
CA GLN A 133 26.72 17.87 68.77
C GLN A 133 25.69 17.99 69.88
N ILE A 134 24.46 17.48 69.67
CA ILE A 134 23.40 17.51 70.70
C ILE A 134 23.82 16.74 71.95
N LYS A 135 24.45 15.57 71.79
CA LYS A 135 24.93 14.75 72.91
C LYS A 135 26.03 15.48 73.70
N ALA A 136 27.00 16.06 73.00
CA ALA A 136 28.07 16.84 73.62
C ALA A 136 27.53 18.08 74.34
N LYS A 137 26.61 18.83 73.73
CA LYS A 137 25.94 20.00 74.33
C LYS A 137 25.22 19.64 75.62
N LYS A 138 24.44 18.55 75.62
CA LYS A 138 23.73 18.08 76.82
C LYS A 138 24.70 17.70 77.94
N LYS A 139 25.81 17.04 77.59
CA LYS A 139 26.83 16.62 78.55
C LYS A 139 27.50 17.85 79.19
N LEU A 140 27.96 18.79 78.37
CA LEU A 140 28.55 20.06 78.80
C LEU A 140 27.60 20.79 79.75
N MET A 141 26.34 20.98 79.36
CA MET A 141 25.34 21.69 80.17
C MET A 141 25.09 21.04 81.54
N VAL A 142 25.12 19.69 81.63
CA VAL A 142 25.02 18.99 82.92
C VAL A 142 26.26 19.23 83.78
N SER A 143 27.46 19.18 83.20
CA SER A 143 28.69 19.45 83.94
C SER A 143 28.81 20.91 84.36
N THR A 144 28.40 21.87 83.53
CA THR A 144 28.32 23.29 83.89
C THR A 144 27.41 23.49 85.10
N LYS A 145 26.19 22.92 85.09
CA LYS A 145 25.26 23.01 86.24
C LYS A 145 25.87 22.45 87.53
N LYS A 146 26.59 21.33 87.44
CA LYS A 146 27.28 20.73 88.60
C LYS A 146 28.45 21.60 89.07
N HIS A 147 29.19 22.21 88.14
CA HIS A 147 30.29 23.12 88.44
C HIS A 147 29.79 24.36 89.18
N GLU A 148 28.74 25.00 88.67
CA GLU A 148 28.14 26.20 89.30
C GLU A 148 27.61 25.90 90.70
N ALA A 149 26.91 24.78 90.89
CA ALA A 149 26.45 24.37 92.21
C ALA A 149 27.62 24.15 93.20
N LEU A 150 28.72 23.55 92.73
CA LEU A 150 29.93 23.37 93.53
C LEU A 150 30.62 24.71 93.83
N PHE A 151 30.68 25.61 92.85
CA PHE A 151 31.23 26.95 93.00
C PHE A 151 30.48 27.75 94.07
N HIS A 152 29.15 27.81 93.98
CA HIS A 152 28.31 28.46 94.99
C HIS A 152 28.47 27.84 96.39
N LEU A 153 28.59 26.52 96.49
CA LEU A 153 28.87 25.86 97.75
C LEU A 153 30.23 26.31 98.34
N VAL A 154 31.28 26.41 97.51
CA VAL A 154 32.59 26.90 97.96
C VAL A 154 32.51 28.35 98.43
N GLU A 155 31.84 29.23 97.66
CA GLU A 155 31.69 30.65 98.01
C GLU A 155 30.94 30.83 99.34
N ASN A 156 29.80 30.17 99.51
CA ASN A 156 28.97 30.31 100.71
C ASN A 156 29.63 29.75 101.98
N SER A 157 30.57 28.81 101.83
CA SER A 157 31.22 28.15 102.96
C SER A 157 32.55 28.79 103.37
N LYS A 158 32.96 29.92 102.75
CA LYS A 158 34.26 30.57 102.96
C LYS A 158 34.53 31.02 104.41
N GLN A 159 33.49 31.38 105.16
CA GLN A 159 33.61 31.98 106.51
C GLN A 159 33.49 30.97 107.66
N SER A 160 32.99 29.76 107.43
CA SER A 160 32.65 28.78 108.48
C SER A 160 33.45 27.47 108.45
N MET A 161 34.41 27.34 107.52
CA MET A 161 35.11 26.08 107.25
C MET A 161 36.53 25.99 107.79
N THR A 162 36.96 24.78 108.15
CA THR A 162 38.36 24.50 108.51
C THR A 162 39.28 24.54 107.29
N GLN A 163 40.57 24.81 107.52
CA GLN A 163 41.58 24.90 106.44
C GLN A 163 41.67 23.62 105.59
N LYS A 164 41.49 22.44 106.21
CA LYS A 164 41.50 21.14 105.53
C LYS A 164 40.27 20.93 104.64
N GLU A 165 39.10 21.35 105.10
CA GLU A 165 37.86 21.28 104.31
C GLU A 165 37.90 22.27 103.14
N LYS A 166 38.45 23.47 103.36
CA LYS A 166 38.65 24.47 102.31
C LYS A 166 39.53 23.93 101.20
N GLN A 167 40.66 23.30 101.54
CA GLN A 167 41.53 22.68 100.55
C GLN A 167 40.83 21.55 99.78
N LYS A 168 39.99 20.75 100.45
CA LYS A 168 39.22 19.65 99.81
C LYS A 168 38.20 20.18 98.81
N LEU A 169 37.46 21.24 99.13
CA LEU A 169 36.51 21.87 98.21
C LEU A 169 37.19 22.54 97.03
N LEU A 170 38.29 23.27 97.25
CA LEU A 170 39.08 23.87 96.17
C LEU A 170 39.65 22.80 95.22
N ASN A 171 40.13 21.67 95.74
CA ASN A 171 40.58 20.55 94.91
C ASN A 171 39.44 19.94 94.08
N LYS A 172 38.22 19.84 94.64
CA LYS A 172 37.04 19.40 93.88
C LYS A 172 36.67 20.41 92.79
N LEU A 173 36.75 21.71 93.09
CA LEU A 173 36.45 22.77 92.15
C LEU A 173 37.44 22.74 90.98
N LYS A 174 38.74 22.64 91.24
CA LYS A 174 39.79 22.48 90.22
C LYS A 174 39.50 21.30 89.27
N LYS A 175 39.22 20.11 89.83
CA LYS A 175 38.85 18.92 89.02
C LYS A 175 37.59 19.14 88.19
N SER A 176 36.63 19.90 88.72
CA SER A 176 35.42 20.24 87.98
C SER A 176 35.71 21.22 86.83
N THR A 177 36.59 22.20 87.02
CA THR A 177 37.04 23.13 85.96
C THR A 177 37.76 22.39 84.84
N GLU A 178 38.73 21.52 85.17
CA GLU A 178 39.46 20.71 84.19
C GLU A 178 38.52 19.78 83.38
N LYS A 179 37.48 19.25 84.04
CA LYS A 179 36.45 18.46 83.36
C LYS A 179 35.60 19.32 82.43
N LEU A 180 35.25 20.52 82.85
CA LEU A 180 34.43 21.45 82.07
C LEU A 180 35.16 21.86 80.79
N GLU A 181 36.44 22.24 80.91
CA GLU A 181 37.31 22.60 79.78
C GLU A 181 37.39 21.47 78.75
N LYS A 182 37.56 20.21 79.20
CA LYS A 182 37.56 19.04 78.30
C LYS A 182 36.21 18.80 77.60
N GLU A 183 35.10 19.04 78.30
CA GLU A 183 33.76 18.86 77.72
C GLU A 183 33.39 19.99 76.76
N ASP A 184 33.85 21.21 77.04
CA ASP A 184 33.69 22.40 76.21
C ASP A 184 34.47 22.24 74.90
N GLU A 185 35.76 21.91 74.99
CA GLU A 185 36.60 21.64 73.81
C GLU A 185 36.02 20.50 72.96
N ASN A 186 35.54 19.42 73.58
CA ASN A 186 34.89 18.34 72.84
C ASN A 186 33.59 18.80 72.14
N TYR A 187 32.78 19.68 72.77
CA TYR A 187 31.60 20.23 72.11
C TYR A 187 31.97 21.16 70.94
N TYR A 188 32.97 22.03 71.14
CA TYR A 188 33.50 22.92 70.12
C TYR A 188 34.01 22.14 68.90
N GLN A 189 34.82 21.10 69.10
CA GLN A 189 35.33 20.25 68.01
C GLN A 189 34.20 19.55 67.22
N LYS A 190 33.14 19.08 67.90
CA LYS A 190 31.97 18.50 67.21
C LYS A 190 31.17 19.54 66.43
N ASN A 191 31.09 20.77 66.94
CA ASN A 191 30.47 21.89 66.24
C ASN A 191 31.25 22.26 64.98
N MET A 192 32.57 22.41 65.11
CA MET A 192 33.47 22.69 63.98
C MET A 192 33.44 21.57 62.93
N ALA A 193 33.35 20.29 63.30
CA ALA A 193 33.17 19.23 62.31
C ALA A 193 31.83 19.33 61.52
N GLY A 194 30.86 20.07 62.03
CA GLY A 194 29.55 20.27 61.41
C GLY A 194 29.61 21.02 60.07
N TYR A 195 30.36 22.13 59.98
CA TYR A 195 30.45 22.87 58.72
C TYR A 195 31.08 22.02 57.61
N SER A 196 32.12 21.25 57.93
CA SER A 196 32.82 20.39 56.96
C SER A 196 31.91 19.28 56.42
N THR A 197 31.20 18.58 57.31
CA THR A 197 30.24 17.54 56.88
C THR A 197 29.08 18.12 56.08
N ARG A 198 28.61 19.32 56.44
CA ARG A 198 27.54 20.01 55.71
C ARG A 198 27.95 20.44 54.30
N LEU A 199 29.09 21.12 54.17
CA LEU A 199 29.62 21.54 52.86
C LEU A 199 29.85 20.34 51.94
N LYS A 200 30.35 19.22 52.47
CA LYS A 200 30.53 17.99 51.70
C LYS A 200 29.21 17.46 51.15
N TRP A 201 28.16 17.41 51.96
CA TRP A 201 26.83 16.97 51.53
C TRP A 201 26.22 17.93 50.49
N GLU A 202 26.34 19.24 50.69
CA GLU A 202 25.85 20.25 49.74
C GLU A 202 26.58 20.15 48.37
N SER A 203 27.90 19.94 48.38
CA SER A 203 28.68 19.70 47.16
C SER A 203 28.27 18.39 46.46
N THR A 204 28.02 17.31 47.21
CA THR A 204 27.51 16.06 46.63
C THR A 204 26.13 16.26 46.00
N LEU A 205 25.22 17.01 46.64
CA LEU A 205 23.91 17.34 46.07
C LEU A 205 24.04 18.13 44.76
N GLU A 206 24.92 19.13 44.72
CA GLU A 206 25.17 19.93 43.51
C GLU A 206 25.70 19.07 42.35
N ASN A 207 26.66 18.18 42.62
CA ASN A 207 27.21 17.26 41.63
C ASN A 207 26.17 16.26 41.11
N CYS A 208 25.33 15.74 42.02
CA CYS A 208 24.23 14.85 41.65
C CYS A 208 23.17 15.58 40.82
N TYR A 209 22.83 16.82 41.18
CA TYR A 209 21.91 17.65 40.41
C TYR A 209 22.39 17.85 38.97
N LYS A 210 23.65 18.27 38.80
CA LYS A 210 24.27 18.43 37.47
C LYS A 210 24.27 17.11 36.68
N SER A 211 24.59 16.00 37.35
CA SER A 211 24.59 14.67 36.73
C SER A 211 23.21 14.23 36.25
N ILE A 212 22.16 14.46 37.05
CA ILE A 212 20.78 14.12 36.64
C ILE A 212 20.33 15.02 35.49
N LEU A 213 20.66 16.32 35.52
CA LEU A 213 20.35 17.24 34.43
C LEU A 213 20.94 16.77 33.09
N GLU A 214 22.18 16.30 33.08
CA GLU A 214 22.81 15.75 31.87
C GLU A 214 22.13 14.46 31.39
N LEU A 215 21.68 13.59 32.31
CA LEU A 215 20.89 12.41 31.93
C LEU A 215 19.55 12.80 31.28
N GLU A 216 18.91 13.85 31.79
CA GLU A 216 17.66 14.35 31.21
C GLU A 216 17.86 14.99 29.84
N LYS A 217 18.98 15.67 29.63
CA LYS A 217 19.37 16.20 28.33
C LYS A 217 19.61 15.08 27.32
N GLU A 218 20.36 14.04 27.70
CA GLU A 218 20.59 12.85 26.88
C GLU A 218 19.27 12.16 26.50
N ARG A 219 18.37 11.97 27.47
CA ARG A 219 17.05 11.35 27.24
C ARG A 219 16.19 12.18 26.28
N THR A 220 16.18 13.50 26.44
CA THR A 220 15.43 14.42 25.58
C THR A 220 15.97 14.38 24.15
N GLN A 221 17.30 14.39 24.00
CA GLN A 221 17.94 14.30 22.69
C GLN A 221 17.64 12.96 22.01
N LEU A 222 17.67 11.86 22.76
CA LEU A 222 17.31 10.54 22.25
C LEU A 222 15.88 10.50 21.72
N LEU A 223 14.91 11.02 22.48
CA LEU A 223 13.51 11.07 22.04
C LEU A 223 13.33 11.93 20.77
N CYS A 224 14.03 13.07 20.70
CA CYS A 224 14.04 13.91 19.51
C CYS A 224 14.62 13.18 18.29
N ASN A 225 15.74 12.48 18.46
CA ASN A 225 16.36 11.68 17.40
C ASN A 225 15.43 10.56 16.93
N ASN A 226 14.81 9.83 17.85
CA ASN A 226 13.84 8.77 17.52
C ASN A 226 12.67 9.32 16.70
N LEU A 227 12.13 10.49 17.08
CA LEU A 227 11.02 11.12 16.36
C LEU A 227 11.43 11.58 14.96
N ASN A 228 12.63 12.15 14.82
CA ASN A 228 13.17 12.56 13.53
C ASN A 228 13.39 11.37 12.59
N GLN A 229 14.00 10.29 13.08
CA GLN A 229 14.17 9.06 12.31
C GLN A 229 12.83 8.46 11.91
N TYR A 230 11.88 8.38 12.85
CA TYR A 230 10.54 7.91 12.56
C TYR A 230 9.88 8.74 11.44
N SER A 231 9.98 10.09 11.50
CA SER A 231 9.47 10.98 10.46
C SER A 231 10.11 10.71 9.08
N GLN A 232 11.44 10.51 9.04
CA GLN A 232 12.15 10.17 7.81
C GLN A 232 11.68 8.83 7.22
N HIS A 233 11.52 7.80 8.06
CA HIS A 233 11.01 6.51 7.63
C HIS A 233 9.58 6.61 7.06
N ILE A 234 8.70 7.40 7.68
CA ILE A 234 7.35 7.64 7.16
C ILE A 234 7.36 8.38 5.82
N SER A 235 8.27 9.35 5.65
CA SER A 235 8.41 10.07 4.38
C SER A 235 8.86 9.14 3.24
N LEU A 236 9.91 8.35 3.46
CA LEU A 236 10.38 7.33 2.51
C LEU A 236 9.30 6.30 2.20
N PHE A 237 8.53 5.92 3.23
CA PHE A 237 7.41 5.01 3.10
C PHE A 237 6.37 5.55 2.11
N GLY A 238 5.98 6.82 2.26
CA GLY A 238 5.04 7.50 1.36
C GLY A 238 5.53 7.56 -0.10
N GLN A 239 6.79 7.93 -0.33
CA GLN A 239 7.37 8.01 -1.69
C GLN A 239 7.33 6.66 -2.44
N THR A 240 7.59 5.57 -1.72
CA THR A 240 7.56 4.22 -2.29
C THR A 240 6.14 3.79 -2.67
N LEU A 241 5.14 4.12 -1.84
CA LEU A 241 3.74 3.86 -2.17
C LEU A 241 3.30 4.61 -3.43
N THR A 242 3.67 5.88 -3.54
CA THR A 242 3.41 6.68 -4.75
C THR A 242 4.04 6.03 -5.98
N THR A 243 5.27 5.53 -5.87
CA THR A 243 5.96 4.84 -6.98
C THR A 243 5.22 3.57 -7.41
N CYS A 244 4.77 2.74 -6.44
CA CYS A 244 3.99 1.54 -6.73
C CYS A 244 2.66 1.88 -7.43
N HIS A 245 1.97 2.93 -6.96
CA HIS A 245 0.75 3.41 -7.58
C HIS A 245 0.97 3.85 -9.03
N THR A 246 2.00 4.67 -9.28
CA THR A 246 2.36 5.12 -10.63
C THR A 246 2.65 3.96 -11.58
N GLN A 247 3.36 2.92 -11.13
CA GLN A 247 3.65 1.73 -11.94
C GLN A 247 2.37 0.99 -12.35
N ILE A 248 1.44 0.81 -11.42
CA ILE A 248 0.15 0.17 -11.69
C ILE A 248 -0.65 1.03 -12.68
N HIS A 249 -0.72 2.34 -12.46
CA HIS A 249 -1.42 3.27 -13.34
C HIS A 249 -0.85 3.26 -14.77
N CYS A 250 0.48 3.29 -14.91
CA CYS A 250 1.14 3.15 -16.21
C CYS A 250 0.84 1.81 -16.88
N ALA A 251 0.67 0.72 -16.12
CA ALA A 251 0.31 -0.57 -16.68
C ALA A 251 -1.14 -0.62 -17.15
N ILE A 252 -2.06 0.03 -16.41
CA ILE A 252 -3.47 0.18 -16.80
C ILE A 252 -3.58 0.95 -18.12
N ASN A 253 -2.85 2.06 -18.27
CA ASN A 253 -2.86 2.86 -19.51
C ASN A 253 -2.29 2.13 -20.73
N LYS A 254 -1.61 1.00 -20.54
CA LYS A 254 -1.09 0.14 -21.62
C LYS A 254 -2.03 -1.01 -21.98
N ILE A 255 -3.16 -1.15 -21.30
CA ILE A 255 -4.14 -2.19 -21.60
C ILE A 255 -4.78 -1.88 -22.95
N ASP A 256 -4.71 -2.86 -23.85
CA ASP A 256 -5.27 -2.83 -25.20
C ASP A 256 -6.06 -4.12 -25.40
N VAL A 257 -7.37 -4.03 -25.20
CA VAL A 257 -8.28 -5.18 -25.25
C VAL A 257 -8.29 -5.80 -26.64
N GLU A 258 -8.25 -4.97 -27.67
CA GLU A 258 -8.29 -5.43 -29.07
C GLU A 258 -7.06 -6.26 -29.40
N ARG A 259 -5.88 -5.79 -28.98
CA ARG A 259 -4.63 -6.55 -29.14
C ARG A 259 -4.66 -7.88 -28.40
N ASP A 260 -5.21 -7.92 -27.18
CA ASP A 260 -5.32 -9.15 -26.40
C ASP A 260 -6.30 -10.15 -27.06
N ILE A 261 -7.43 -9.68 -27.59
CA ILE A 261 -8.39 -10.52 -28.33
C ILE A 261 -7.79 -11.04 -29.64
N GLN A 262 -7.08 -10.18 -30.37
CA GLN A 262 -6.39 -10.57 -31.60
C GLN A 262 -5.37 -11.68 -31.33
N ALA A 263 -4.52 -11.52 -30.30
CA ALA A 263 -3.55 -12.54 -29.91
C ALA A 263 -4.21 -13.87 -29.46
N LEU A 264 -5.42 -13.81 -28.88
CA LEU A 264 -6.20 -15.00 -28.56
C LEU A 264 -6.73 -15.69 -29.82
N MET A 265 -7.22 -14.91 -30.79
CA MET A 265 -7.73 -15.43 -32.06
C MET A 265 -6.63 -16.11 -32.88
N GLU A 266 -5.44 -15.51 -32.96
CA GLU A 266 -4.29 -16.05 -33.69
C GLU A 266 -3.82 -17.40 -33.12
N GLU A 267 -3.75 -17.54 -31.80
CA GLU A 267 -3.39 -18.81 -31.16
C GLU A 267 -4.47 -19.89 -31.35
N THR A 268 -5.75 -19.50 -31.35
CA THR A 268 -6.83 -20.46 -31.59
C THR A 268 -6.89 -20.89 -33.05
N ALA A 269 -6.61 -19.98 -33.98
CA ALA A 269 -6.63 -20.25 -35.41
C ALA A 269 -5.49 -21.18 -35.87
N SER A 270 -4.32 -21.10 -35.24
CA SER A 270 -3.16 -21.94 -35.57
C SER A 270 -3.33 -23.43 -35.20
N LEU A 271 -4.35 -23.77 -34.38
CA LEU A 271 -4.74 -25.15 -34.08
C LEU A 271 -5.60 -25.80 -35.19
N SER A 272 -6.20 -25.03 -36.11
CA SER A 272 -7.07 -25.55 -37.18
C SER A 272 -6.38 -25.51 -38.55
N THR A 273 -5.50 -26.47 -38.84
CA THR A 273 -4.64 -26.39 -40.04
C THR A 273 -5.25 -26.90 -41.35
N GLU A 274 -6.46 -27.47 -41.40
CA GLU A 274 -7.16 -27.74 -42.68
C GLU A 274 -8.67 -27.91 -42.46
N ASN A 275 -9.48 -26.89 -42.78
CA ASN A 275 -10.95 -27.01 -42.77
C ASN A 275 -11.45 -27.65 -44.07
N LYS A 276 -11.23 -28.96 -44.21
CA LYS A 276 -11.93 -29.77 -45.20
C LYS A 276 -13.23 -30.26 -44.58
N SER A 277 -14.36 -29.83 -45.14
CA SER A 277 -15.68 -30.32 -44.76
C SER A 277 -16.05 -31.53 -45.60
N GLU A 278 -16.63 -32.56 -44.97
CA GLU A 278 -17.09 -33.78 -45.62
C GLU A 278 -18.59 -33.68 -45.92
N PHE A 279 -18.99 -33.95 -47.17
CA PHE A 279 -20.38 -33.93 -47.60
C PHE A 279 -20.74 -35.22 -48.32
N LEU A 280 -21.91 -35.78 -47.98
CA LEU A 280 -22.43 -36.96 -48.65
C LEU A 280 -22.85 -36.65 -50.09
N LEU A 281 -22.51 -37.56 -51.00
CA LEU A 281 -23.05 -37.57 -52.36
C LEU A 281 -24.28 -38.47 -52.42
N THR A 282 -25.17 -38.21 -53.38
CA THR A 282 -26.42 -38.95 -53.53
C THR A 282 -26.13 -40.33 -54.09
N ASP A 283 -26.35 -41.38 -53.31
CA ASP A 283 -26.16 -42.76 -53.77
C ASP A 283 -27.42 -43.26 -54.50
N TYR A 284 -27.33 -43.40 -55.82
CA TYR A 284 -28.42 -43.92 -56.64
C TYR A 284 -28.35 -45.43 -56.74
N PHE A 285 -29.49 -46.13 -56.61
CA PHE A 285 -29.52 -47.59 -56.70
C PHE A 285 -28.90 -48.13 -58.00
N GLU A 286 -29.15 -47.47 -59.13
CA GLU A 286 -28.64 -47.83 -60.46
C GLU A 286 -27.11 -47.73 -60.57
N GLU A 287 -26.44 -47.10 -59.61
CA GLU A 287 -25.00 -46.90 -59.61
C GLU A 287 -24.24 -48.04 -58.90
N ASP A 288 -24.95 -48.84 -58.10
CA ASP A 288 -24.38 -49.97 -57.37
C ASP A 288 -23.87 -51.05 -58.34
N PRO A 289 -22.59 -51.48 -58.27
CA PRO A 289 -22.08 -52.57 -59.09
C PRO A 289 -22.79 -53.91 -58.82
N ASN A 290 -23.32 -54.13 -57.62
CA ASN A 290 -24.01 -55.37 -57.21
C ASN A 290 -25.50 -55.39 -57.58
N ASN A 291 -25.93 -54.42 -58.38
CA ASN A 291 -27.32 -54.28 -58.78
C ASN A 291 -27.78 -55.40 -59.73
N ALA A 292 -28.94 -56.01 -59.46
CA ALA A 292 -29.58 -57.03 -60.29
C ALA A 292 -30.19 -56.52 -61.62
N MET A 293 -30.21 -55.20 -61.84
CA MET A 293 -30.72 -54.59 -63.08
C MET A 293 -29.75 -54.75 -64.25
N ASP A 294 -30.30 -55.03 -65.43
CA ASP A 294 -29.54 -55.13 -66.68
C ASP A 294 -28.92 -53.77 -67.09
N LYS A 295 -27.87 -53.84 -67.90
CA LYS A 295 -27.06 -52.66 -68.29
C LYS A 295 -27.87 -51.62 -69.06
N GLU A 296 -28.80 -52.03 -69.92
CA GLU A 296 -29.58 -51.09 -70.74
C GLU A 296 -30.65 -50.38 -69.90
N ARG A 297 -31.29 -51.09 -68.98
CA ARG A 297 -32.21 -50.49 -68.00
C ARG A 297 -31.48 -49.50 -67.09
N ARG A 298 -30.29 -49.84 -66.58
CA ARG A 298 -29.46 -48.92 -65.78
C ARG A 298 -29.11 -47.65 -66.56
N LYS A 299 -28.64 -47.78 -67.81
CA LYS A 299 -28.38 -46.61 -68.69
C LYS A 299 -29.63 -45.75 -68.89
N SER A 300 -30.78 -46.37 -69.16
CA SER A 300 -32.04 -45.66 -69.40
C SER A 300 -32.51 -44.86 -68.18
N LEU A 301 -32.21 -45.33 -66.96
CA LEU A 301 -32.58 -44.67 -65.70
C LEU A 301 -31.54 -43.65 -65.21
N ILE A 302 -30.26 -43.82 -65.55
CA ILE A 302 -29.19 -42.87 -65.22
C ILE A 302 -29.29 -41.60 -66.07
N LYS A 303 -29.58 -41.73 -67.38
CA LYS A 303 -29.70 -40.59 -68.31
C LYS A 303 -30.64 -39.46 -67.83
N PRO A 304 -31.90 -39.72 -67.38
CA PRO A 304 -32.77 -38.66 -66.89
C PRO A 304 -32.29 -38.03 -65.58
N LYS A 305 -31.57 -38.77 -64.73
CA LYS A 305 -30.97 -38.24 -63.49
C LYS A 305 -29.79 -37.31 -63.79
N LEU A 306 -28.97 -37.65 -64.78
CA LEU A 306 -27.92 -36.76 -65.30
C LEU A 306 -28.52 -35.49 -65.93
N LEU A 307 -29.60 -35.62 -66.72
CA LEU A 307 -30.30 -34.44 -67.26
C LEU A 307 -30.89 -33.54 -66.17
N ARG A 308 -31.38 -34.12 -65.06
CA ARG A 308 -31.80 -33.35 -63.88
C ARG A 308 -30.62 -32.60 -63.26
N LEU A 309 -29.53 -33.30 -62.97
CA LEU A 309 -28.31 -32.69 -62.41
C LEU A 309 -27.77 -31.59 -63.32
N GLN A 310 -27.77 -31.78 -64.63
CA GLN A 310 -27.33 -30.78 -65.60
C GLN A 310 -28.20 -29.51 -65.55
N ARG A 311 -29.53 -29.65 -65.50
CA ARG A 311 -30.44 -28.50 -65.33
C ARG A 311 -30.22 -27.76 -64.01
N ASP A 312 -29.98 -28.51 -62.92
CA ASP A 312 -29.73 -27.93 -61.60
C ASP A 312 -28.37 -27.21 -61.56
N ILE A 313 -27.33 -27.76 -62.21
CA ILE A 313 -26.01 -27.13 -62.39
C ILE A 313 -26.15 -25.84 -63.20
N GLU A 314 -26.86 -25.86 -64.32
CA GLU A 314 -27.08 -24.66 -65.14
C GLU A 314 -27.83 -23.57 -64.37
N LYS A 315 -28.85 -23.95 -63.60
CA LYS A 315 -29.57 -23.01 -62.74
C LYS A 315 -28.63 -22.42 -61.68
N ALA A 316 -27.91 -23.25 -60.94
CA ALA A 316 -26.97 -22.80 -59.93
C ALA A 316 -25.85 -21.93 -60.54
N SER A 317 -25.38 -22.24 -61.76
CA SER A 317 -24.40 -21.41 -62.47
C SER A 317 -24.95 -20.03 -62.82
N ARG A 318 -26.20 -19.94 -63.29
CA ARG A 318 -26.85 -18.64 -63.56
C ARG A 318 -27.07 -17.85 -62.27
N ASP A 319 -27.50 -18.52 -61.20
CA ASP A 319 -27.67 -17.88 -59.89
C ASP A 319 -26.32 -17.34 -59.38
N ARG A 320 -25.21 -18.07 -59.59
CA ARG A 320 -23.84 -17.65 -59.24
C ARG A 320 -23.44 -16.40 -60.02
N GLU A 321 -23.61 -16.42 -61.34
CA GLU A 321 -23.30 -15.26 -62.19
C GLU A 321 -24.12 -14.02 -61.81
N GLY A 322 -25.39 -14.21 -61.45
CA GLY A 322 -26.24 -13.12 -60.97
C GLY A 322 -25.72 -12.50 -59.68
N LEU A 323 -25.39 -13.33 -58.69
CA LEU A 323 -24.80 -12.89 -57.42
C LEU A 323 -23.42 -12.23 -57.62
N GLU A 324 -22.63 -12.70 -58.58
CA GLU A 324 -21.30 -12.18 -58.89
C GLU A 324 -21.40 -10.76 -59.44
N ARG A 325 -22.35 -10.52 -60.35
CA ARG A 325 -22.66 -9.18 -60.86
C ARG A 325 -23.12 -8.24 -59.76
N MET A 326 -23.95 -8.72 -58.83
CA MET A 326 -24.40 -7.92 -57.68
C MET A 326 -23.23 -7.50 -56.78
N LEU A 327 -22.35 -8.44 -56.42
CA LEU A 327 -21.17 -8.14 -55.59
C LEU A 327 -20.22 -7.16 -56.28
N ASN A 328 -19.97 -7.33 -57.59
CA ASN A 328 -19.14 -6.40 -58.35
C ASN A 328 -19.75 -4.98 -58.40
N ALA A 329 -21.07 -4.87 -58.56
CA ALA A 329 -21.77 -3.58 -58.54
C ALA A 329 -21.63 -2.87 -57.19
N TYR A 330 -21.69 -3.60 -56.08
CA TYR A 330 -21.45 -3.06 -54.74
C TYR A 330 -20.02 -2.53 -54.56
N SER A 331 -19.02 -3.20 -55.15
CA SER A 331 -17.63 -2.74 -55.11
C SER A 331 -17.37 -1.52 -55.99
N SER A 332 -18.10 -1.37 -57.09
CA SER A 332 -17.94 -0.24 -58.02
C SER A 332 -18.73 1.02 -57.64
N SER A 333 -19.70 0.93 -56.73
CA SER A 333 -20.54 2.07 -56.32
C SER A 333 -20.88 2.03 -54.83
N SER A 334 -20.17 2.83 -54.01
CA SER A 334 -20.34 2.82 -52.54
C SER A 334 -21.68 3.42 -52.07
N SER A 335 -22.43 4.07 -52.96
CA SER A 335 -23.71 4.72 -52.69
C SER A 335 -24.93 3.80 -52.79
N PHE A 336 -24.79 2.56 -53.30
CA PHE A 336 -25.92 1.70 -53.65
C PHE A 336 -26.25 0.55 -52.68
N SER A 337 -25.49 0.33 -51.60
CA SER A 337 -25.76 -0.77 -50.68
C SER A 337 -25.22 -0.54 -49.27
N ASP A 338 -25.99 -0.93 -48.25
CA ASP A 338 -25.53 -1.00 -46.87
C ASP A 338 -24.65 -2.25 -46.63
N ALA A 339 -23.81 -2.20 -45.59
CA ALA A 339 -22.88 -3.29 -45.25
C ALA A 339 -23.60 -4.62 -44.92
N LYS A 340 -24.90 -4.57 -44.65
CA LYS A 340 -25.73 -5.75 -44.41
C LYS A 340 -26.07 -6.46 -45.73
N SER A 341 -26.57 -5.73 -46.73
CA SER A 341 -26.95 -6.32 -48.03
C SER A 341 -25.74 -6.91 -48.78
N GLN A 342 -24.56 -6.29 -48.66
CA GLN A 342 -23.31 -6.85 -49.20
C GLN A 342 -22.96 -8.20 -48.54
N LYS A 343 -23.10 -8.29 -47.22
CA LYS A 343 -22.83 -9.50 -46.44
C LYS A 343 -23.82 -10.61 -46.74
N ASP A 344 -25.10 -10.28 -46.87
CA ASP A 344 -26.16 -11.25 -47.17
C ASP A 344 -25.96 -11.82 -48.59
N THR A 345 -25.61 -10.98 -49.56
CA THR A 345 -25.29 -11.43 -50.93
C THR A 345 -24.03 -12.30 -50.98
N ALA A 346 -22.99 -11.95 -50.22
CA ALA A 346 -21.78 -12.77 -50.11
C ALA A 346 -22.06 -14.14 -49.46
N THR A 347 -23.00 -14.20 -48.53
CA THR A 347 -23.43 -15.45 -47.90
C THR A 347 -24.17 -16.34 -48.92
N LEU A 348 -25.11 -15.77 -49.68
CA LEU A 348 -25.82 -16.48 -50.74
C LEU A 348 -24.86 -16.98 -51.84
N MET A 349 -23.83 -16.21 -52.17
CA MET A 349 -22.78 -16.62 -53.11
C MET A 349 -22.04 -17.86 -52.61
N ASP A 350 -21.63 -17.88 -51.35
CA ASP A 350 -20.94 -19.02 -50.74
C ASP A 350 -21.83 -20.28 -50.67
N GLU A 351 -23.11 -20.11 -50.31
CA GLU A 351 -24.11 -21.18 -50.33
C GLU A 351 -24.29 -21.77 -51.74
N ASN A 352 -24.39 -20.91 -52.75
CA ASN A 352 -24.61 -21.33 -54.12
C ASN A 352 -23.36 -21.98 -54.76
N ASN A 353 -22.17 -21.50 -54.41
CA ASN A 353 -20.90 -22.14 -54.81
C ASN A 353 -20.80 -23.55 -54.23
N LEU A 354 -21.08 -23.73 -52.92
CA LEU A 354 -21.10 -25.07 -52.32
C LEU A 354 -22.11 -25.98 -52.99
N LYS A 355 -23.31 -25.46 -53.28
CA LYS A 355 -24.35 -26.22 -53.99
C LYS A 355 -23.86 -26.66 -55.37
N LEU A 356 -23.19 -25.76 -56.11
CA LEU A 356 -22.65 -26.06 -57.43
C LEU A 356 -21.57 -27.15 -57.37
N ASP A 357 -20.63 -27.06 -56.41
CA ASP A 357 -19.58 -28.06 -56.18
C ASP A 357 -20.19 -29.45 -55.90
N LEU A 358 -21.20 -29.52 -55.03
CA LEU A 358 -21.88 -30.76 -54.70
C LEU A 358 -22.66 -31.34 -55.89
N LEU A 359 -23.33 -30.49 -56.67
CA LEU A 359 -24.05 -30.93 -57.87
C LEU A 359 -23.08 -31.44 -58.94
N GLN A 360 -21.95 -30.76 -59.14
CA GLN A 360 -20.89 -31.18 -60.07
C GLN A 360 -20.24 -32.49 -59.62
N ALA A 361 -19.96 -32.68 -58.33
CA ALA A 361 -19.45 -33.94 -57.78
C ALA A 361 -20.44 -35.11 -57.99
N ASN A 362 -21.74 -34.87 -57.77
CA ASN A 362 -22.78 -35.86 -58.07
C ASN A 362 -22.89 -36.17 -59.56
N SER A 363 -22.82 -35.15 -60.42
CA SER A 363 -22.86 -35.30 -61.87
C SER A 363 -21.66 -36.08 -62.39
N TYR A 364 -20.46 -35.77 -61.90
CA TYR A 364 -19.23 -36.50 -62.22
C TYR A 364 -19.32 -37.97 -61.80
N LYS A 365 -19.75 -38.24 -60.57
CA LYS A 365 -19.93 -39.61 -60.04
C LYS A 365 -20.84 -40.42 -60.96
N LEU A 366 -22.04 -39.89 -61.23
CA LEU A 366 -23.05 -40.58 -62.02
C LEU A 366 -22.65 -40.70 -63.50
N SER A 367 -21.96 -39.71 -64.05
CA SER A 367 -21.41 -39.75 -65.42
C SER A 367 -20.30 -40.77 -65.56
N SER A 368 -19.47 -40.94 -64.53
CA SER A 368 -18.42 -41.97 -64.51
C SER A 368 -19.02 -43.39 -64.54
N VAL A 369 -20.10 -43.61 -63.80
CA VAL A 369 -20.85 -44.88 -63.84
C VAL A 369 -21.47 -45.10 -65.22
N LEU A 370 -22.07 -44.07 -65.83
CA LEU A 370 -22.63 -44.19 -67.17
C LEU A 370 -21.53 -44.50 -68.21
N ALA A 371 -20.38 -43.84 -68.13
CA ALA A 371 -19.25 -44.09 -69.03
C ALA A 371 -18.74 -45.53 -68.91
N GLU A 372 -18.65 -46.08 -67.70
CA GLU A 372 -18.32 -47.49 -67.47
C GLU A 372 -19.35 -48.44 -68.12
N LEU A 373 -20.65 -48.16 -67.98
CA LEU A 373 -21.72 -48.96 -68.61
C LEU A 373 -21.70 -48.88 -70.15
N GLU A 374 -21.28 -47.74 -70.70
CA GLU A 374 -21.16 -47.47 -72.14
C GLU A 374 -19.79 -47.86 -72.73
N GLN A 375 -18.86 -48.35 -71.91
CA GLN A 375 -17.45 -48.64 -72.28
C GLN A 375 -16.73 -47.43 -72.89
N ARG A 376 -16.98 -46.25 -72.33
CA ARG A 376 -16.36 -44.97 -72.71
C ARG A 376 -15.32 -44.56 -71.66
N PRO A 377 -14.33 -43.72 -72.03
CA PRO A 377 -13.42 -43.14 -71.05
C PRO A 377 -14.21 -42.32 -70.02
N LYS A 378 -13.79 -42.39 -68.75
CA LYS A 378 -14.40 -41.59 -67.68
C LYS A 378 -14.23 -40.10 -67.98
N PRO A 379 -15.24 -39.27 -67.65
CA PRO A 379 -15.09 -37.83 -67.75
C PRO A 379 -13.93 -37.35 -66.87
N SER A 380 -13.33 -36.22 -67.23
CA SER A 380 -12.36 -35.52 -66.37
C SER A 380 -13.09 -34.42 -65.62
N HIS A 381 -12.93 -34.34 -64.30
CA HIS A 381 -13.44 -33.22 -63.50
C HIS A 381 -12.51 -32.91 -62.33
N PRO A 382 -12.26 -31.64 -62.01
CA PRO A 382 -11.38 -31.24 -60.90
C PRO A 382 -11.75 -31.83 -59.53
N CYS A 383 -13.00 -32.23 -59.32
CA CYS A 383 -13.46 -32.82 -58.06
C CYS A 383 -13.14 -34.32 -57.89
N SER A 384 -12.63 -34.99 -58.94
CA SER A 384 -12.40 -36.44 -58.91
C SER A 384 -11.42 -36.89 -57.83
N THR A 385 -10.42 -36.05 -57.52
CA THR A 385 -9.40 -36.29 -56.48
C THR A 385 -9.91 -36.05 -55.06
N SER A 386 -11.11 -35.49 -54.93
CA SER A 386 -11.72 -35.12 -53.64
C SER A 386 -12.92 -35.99 -53.27
N ILE A 387 -13.26 -36.99 -54.08
CA ILE A 387 -14.37 -37.92 -53.83
C ILE A 387 -13.82 -39.22 -53.24
N PHE A 388 -14.42 -39.66 -52.13
CA PHE A 388 -14.01 -40.82 -51.36
C PHE A 388 -15.21 -41.76 -51.16
N LYS A 389 -14.91 -43.03 -50.92
CA LYS A 389 -15.92 -44.06 -50.63
C LYS A 389 -15.62 -44.72 -49.30
N TRP A 390 -16.66 -45.04 -48.54
CA TRP A 390 -16.54 -45.94 -47.39
C TRP A 390 -17.65 -46.98 -47.44
N LYS A 391 -17.46 -48.10 -46.72
CA LYS A 391 -18.45 -49.19 -46.65
C LYS A 391 -19.04 -49.26 -45.25
N GLU A 392 -20.36 -49.40 -45.20
CA GLU A 392 -21.11 -49.66 -43.98
C GLU A 392 -22.00 -50.89 -44.22
N LYS A 393 -21.60 -52.03 -43.62
CA LYS A 393 -22.21 -53.35 -43.88
C LYS A 393 -22.20 -53.65 -45.40
N GLU A 394 -23.37 -53.92 -45.98
CA GLU A 394 -23.56 -54.20 -47.41
C GLU A 394 -23.64 -52.93 -48.29
N HIS A 395 -23.67 -51.73 -47.70
CA HIS A 395 -23.84 -50.48 -48.43
C HIS A 395 -22.49 -49.77 -48.63
N THR A 396 -22.25 -49.30 -49.85
CA THR A 396 -21.10 -48.43 -50.16
C THR A 396 -21.60 -47.00 -50.29
N HIS A 397 -21.03 -46.10 -49.51
CA HIS A 397 -21.38 -44.70 -49.52
C HIS A 397 -20.28 -43.86 -50.15
N THR A 398 -20.67 -42.77 -50.80
CA THR A 398 -19.74 -41.83 -51.42
C THR A 398 -19.86 -40.45 -50.79
N TYR A 399 -18.72 -39.81 -50.52
CA TYR A 399 -18.66 -38.44 -50.00
C TYR A 399 -17.57 -37.63 -50.70
N VAL A 400 -17.64 -36.32 -50.59
CA VAL A 400 -16.65 -35.38 -51.14
C VAL A 400 -16.05 -34.53 -50.02
N LYS A 401 -14.74 -34.28 -50.08
CA LYS A 401 -14.03 -33.34 -49.21
C LYS A 401 -13.89 -32.00 -49.92
N ILE A 402 -14.55 -30.96 -49.40
CA ILE A 402 -14.50 -29.62 -49.96
C ILE A 402 -13.81 -28.70 -48.93
N SER A 403 -12.80 -27.96 -49.38
CA SER A 403 -12.15 -26.93 -48.58
C SER A 403 -13.13 -25.79 -48.34
N ARG A 404 -13.42 -25.48 -47.07
CA ARG A 404 -14.36 -24.42 -46.69
C ARG A 404 -13.63 -23.39 -45.83
N PRO A 405 -13.81 -22.08 -46.07
CA PRO A 405 -13.23 -21.05 -45.21
C PRO A 405 -13.79 -21.19 -43.79
N PHE A 406 -12.93 -21.09 -42.76
CA PHE A 406 -13.41 -20.99 -41.38
C PHE A 406 -14.15 -19.65 -41.22
N LEU A 407 -15.37 -19.69 -40.70
CA LEU A 407 -16.18 -18.49 -40.48
C LEU A 407 -15.70 -17.62 -39.30
N THR A 408 -14.41 -17.65 -38.92
CA THR A 408 -13.85 -16.75 -37.89
C THR A 408 -13.78 -15.30 -38.33
N LYS A 409 -13.76 -15.00 -39.64
CA LYS A 409 -13.96 -13.63 -40.17
C LYS A 409 -15.27 -12.96 -39.73
N ARG A 410 -16.20 -13.73 -39.13
CA ARG A 410 -17.45 -13.22 -38.57
C ARG A 410 -17.27 -12.61 -37.16
N LEU A 411 -16.24 -13.00 -36.39
CA LEU A 411 -15.91 -12.37 -35.11
C LEU A 411 -15.09 -11.09 -35.27
N GLU A 412 -14.16 -11.04 -36.24
CA GLU A 412 -13.38 -9.83 -36.56
C GLU A 412 -14.31 -8.62 -36.76
N ASN A 413 -15.40 -8.80 -37.52
CA ASN A 413 -16.36 -7.72 -37.79
C ASN A 413 -17.31 -7.37 -36.63
N VAL A 414 -17.47 -8.24 -35.63
CA VAL A 414 -18.26 -7.95 -34.42
C VAL A 414 -17.41 -7.16 -33.43
N VAL A 415 -16.15 -7.56 -33.26
CA VAL A 415 -15.18 -6.91 -32.39
C VAL A 415 -14.82 -5.51 -32.93
N ILE A 416 -14.59 -5.37 -34.24
CA ILE A 416 -14.33 -4.05 -34.86
C ILE A 416 -15.53 -3.10 -34.77
N ARG A 417 -16.77 -3.62 -34.73
CA ARG A 417 -17.99 -2.78 -34.64
C ARG A 417 -18.33 -2.35 -33.21
N THR A 418 -17.93 -3.09 -32.19
CA THR A 418 -18.04 -2.63 -30.80
C THR A 418 -17.00 -1.56 -30.44
N SER A 419 -15.94 -1.47 -31.24
CA SER A 419 -14.80 -0.58 -31.00
C SER A 419 -14.75 0.63 -31.96
N GLY A 420 -15.78 0.77 -32.81
CA GLY A 420 -15.95 1.85 -33.79
C GLY A 420 -16.76 3.06 -33.29
N GLY A 421 -16.71 3.37 -31.99
CA GLY A 421 -17.11 4.68 -31.47
C GLY A 421 -15.91 5.62 -31.47
N GLN A 422 -15.58 6.20 -32.62
CA GLN A 422 -14.50 7.19 -32.74
C GLN A 422 -14.81 8.44 -31.91
N TYR A 423 -14.08 8.60 -30.80
CA TYR A 423 -13.50 9.90 -30.48
C TYR A 423 -12.38 10.13 -31.51
N ASN A 424 -12.57 11.13 -32.37
CA ASN A 424 -11.51 11.62 -33.25
C ASN A 424 -10.41 12.29 -32.43
N SER A 425 -9.18 11.87 -32.63
CA SER A 425 -7.99 12.66 -32.31
C SER A 425 -6.95 12.44 -33.40
N ASP A 426 -6.74 13.47 -34.21
CA ASP A 426 -5.53 13.63 -35.03
C ASP A 426 -4.33 13.95 -34.12
N PRO A 427 -3.10 13.56 -34.52
CA PRO A 427 -1.89 13.78 -33.74
C PRO A 427 -1.21 15.11 -34.09
N SER A 428 -0.49 15.65 -33.11
CA SER A 428 0.48 16.76 -33.17
C SER A 428 -0.03 18.19 -32.93
N SER A 429 0.06 18.66 -31.68
CA SER A 429 1.05 19.67 -31.28
C SER A 429 0.92 19.97 -29.79
N SER A 430 2.07 20.24 -29.18
CA SER A 430 2.32 20.59 -27.78
C SER A 430 1.44 21.71 -27.21
N ALA A 431 0.67 21.44 -26.14
CA ALA A 431 0.35 22.36 -25.05
C ALA A 431 -0.52 21.69 -23.96
N SER A 432 -0.26 22.01 -22.69
CA SER A 432 -0.96 21.54 -21.48
C SER A 432 -2.49 21.58 -21.55
N GLY A 433 -3.14 20.45 -21.23
CA GLY A 433 -4.59 20.33 -21.11
C GLY A 433 -5.11 20.86 -19.77
N VAL A 434 -5.42 22.16 -19.73
CA VAL A 434 -6.13 22.83 -18.63
C VAL A 434 -7.63 22.78 -18.93
N ALA A 435 -8.42 22.09 -18.10
CA ALA A 435 -9.88 22.19 -18.14
C ALA A 435 -10.31 23.52 -17.51
N ARG A 436 -10.52 24.56 -18.33
CA ARG A 436 -11.15 25.81 -17.89
C ARG A 436 -12.63 25.55 -17.61
N LEU A 437 -12.98 25.33 -16.34
CA LEU A 437 -14.39 25.32 -15.92
C LEU A 437 -14.91 26.76 -15.87
N GLY A 438 -15.88 27.07 -16.73
CA GLY A 438 -16.66 28.30 -16.61
C GLY A 438 -17.46 28.32 -15.31
N ASN A 439 -17.18 29.30 -14.45
CA ASN A 439 -18.01 29.78 -13.35
C ASN A 439 -18.53 28.75 -12.32
N SER A 440 -17.75 27.73 -11.97
CA SER A 440 -18.09 26.86 -10.84
C SER A 440 -17.70 27.53 -9.51
N LEU A 441 -18.58 27.50 -8.51
CA LEU A 441 -18.32 28.03 -7.16
C LEU A 441 -18.18 26.86 -6.18
N CYS A 442 -17.30 26.99 -5.20
CA CYS A 442 -17.22 26.06 -4.07
C CYS A 442 -17.23 26.82 -2.74
N LYS A 443 -17.68 26.15 -1.68
CA LYS A 443 -17.75 26.68 -0.32
C LYS A 443 -16.70 26.02 0.56
N ALA A 444 -15.90 26.79 1.30
CA ALA A 444 -14.94 26.26 2.26
C ALA A 444 -15.65 25.63 3.47
N LEU A 445 -15.37 24.35 3.71
CA LEU A 445 -15.86 23.59 4.88
C LEU A 445 -14.96 23.78 6.11
N TYR A 446 -13.68 24.08 5.88
CA TYR A 446 -12.66 24.25 6.90
C TYR A 446 -11.72 25.41 6.52
N SER A 447 -11.14 26.07 7.52
CA SER A 447 -10.13 27.09 7.28
C SER A 447 -8.80 26.47 6.84
N PHE A 448 -8.10 27.13 5.92
CA PHE A 448 -6.79 26.73 5.40
C PHE A 448 -5.86 27.94 5.35
N GLN A 449 -4.67 27.79 5.93
CA GLN A 449 -3.63 28.82 5.95
C GLN A 449 -2.57 28.48 4.89
N ALA A 450 -2.46 29.33 3.88
CA ALA A 450 -1.43 29.30 2.86
C ALA A 450 -0.03 29.39 3.49
N ARG A 451 0.86 28.49 3.08
CA ARG A 451 2.26 28.39 3.46
C ARG A 451 3.20 28.77 2.32
N GLN A 452 2.71 28.71 1.09
CA GLN A 452 3.43 29.11 -0.12
C GLN A 452 2.72 30.29 -0.80
N ASP A 453 3.46 31.07 -1.58
CA ASP A 453 2.95 32.30 -2.21
C ASP A 453 1.93 32.02 -3.32
N ASP A 454 1.90 30.79 -3.84
CA ASP A 454 0.95 30.30 -4.83
C ASP A 454 -0.29 29.64 -4.21
N GLU A 455 -0.40 29.58 -2.88
CA GLU A 455 -1.54 29.03 -2.15
C GLU A 455 -2.56 30.11 -1.72
N LEU A 456 -3.84 29.74 -1.63
CA LEU A 456 -4.94 30.64 -1.28
C LEU A 456 -5.41 30.37 0.16
N ASN A 457 -5.42 31.40 1.02
CA ASN A 457 -6.04 31.32 2.33
C ASN A 457 -7.56 31.15 2.23
N LEU A 458 -8.12 30.27 3.07
CA LEU A 458 -9.56 30.04 3.19
C LEU A 458 -10.00 30.15 4.65
N GLU A 459 -11.15 30.76 4.90
CA GLU A 459 -11.89 30.63 6.15
C GLU A 459 -13.14 29.77 5.95
N LYS A 460 -13.53 29.01 6.98
CA LYS A 460 -14.75 28.20 6.94
C LYS A 460 -15.95 29.08 6.59
N GLY A 461 -16.62 28.76 5.48
CA GLY A 461 -17.79 29.47 4.97
C GLY A 461 -17.53 30.30 3.71
N ASP A 462 -16.26 30.54 3.35
CA ASP A 462 -15.90 31.33 2.17
C ASP A 462 -16.41 30.72 0.86
N ILE A 463 -16.78 31.57 -0.09
CA ILE A 463 -17.22 31.18 -1.43
C ILE A 463 -16.10 31.49 -2.43
N VAL A 464 -15.50 30.43 -2.97
CA VAL A 464 -14.35 30.53 -3.87
C VAL A 464 -14.81 30.28 -5.30
N THR A 465 -14.37 31.13 -6.22
CA THR A 465 -14.54 30.89 -7.65
C THR A 465 -13.50 29.90 -8.13
N LEU A 466 -13.96 28.74 -8.61
CA LEU A 466 -13.11 27.66 -9.05
C LEU A 466 -12.68 27.89 -10.51
N HIS A 467 -11.37 27.90 -10.76
CA HIS A 467 -10.78 28.10 -12.09
C HIS A 467 -10.25 26.79 -12.68
N GLU A 468 -9.66 25.94 -11.86
CA GLU A 468 -9.03 24.69 -12.30
C GLU A 468 -9.12 23.61 -11.21
N LYS A 469 -9.41 22.37 -11.62
CA LYS A 469 -9.34 21.18 -10.76
C LYS A 469 -8.13 20.36 -11.19
N LYS A 470 -7.07 20.30 -10.38
CA LYS A 470 -5.96 19.38 -10.64
C LYS A 470 -6.28 18.01 -10.04
N GLU A 471 -5.89 16.93 -10.71
CA GLU A 471 -6.17 15.54 -10.29
C GLU A 471 -5.44 15.14 -9.00
N GLU A 472 -4.44 15.90 -8.57
CA GLU A 472 -3.60 15.65 -7.38
C GLU A 472 -4.21 16.15 -6.05
N GLY A 473 -5.51 16.45 -6.02
CA GLY A 473 -6.22 16.87 -4.80
C GLY A 473 -6.05 18.34 -4.40
N TRP A 474 -5.44 19.15 -5.26
CA TRP A 474 -5.33 20.60 -5.12
C TRP A 474 -6.11 21.31 -6.23
N TRP A 475 -6.93 22.28 -5.85
CA TRP A 475 -7.71 23.08 -6.78
C TRP A 475 -7.15 24.49 -6.86
N PHE A 476 -7.40 25.17 -7.96
CA PHE A 476 -7.03 26.56 -8.16
C PHE A 476 -8.28 27.41 -8.27
N GLY A 477 -8.34 28.49 -7.49
CA GLY A 477 -9.49 29.37 -7.46
C GLY A 477 -9.12 30.78 -7.06
N SER A 478 -10.15 31.63 -6.94
CA SER A 478 -10.00 33.01 -6.49
C SER A 478 -11.01 33.38 -5.43
N LEU A 479 -10.55 34.12 -4.43
CA LEU A 479 -11.34 34.68 -3.34
C LEU A 479 -10.87 36.11 -3.08
N ASN A 480 -11.79 37.07 -3.01
CA ASN A 480 -11.50 38.49 -2.71
C ASN A 480 -10.37 39.10 -3.56
N GLY A 481 -10.33 38.77 -4.85
CA GLY A 481 -9.33 39.28 -5.80
C GLY A 481 -7.95 38.60 -5.75
N LYS A 482 -7.71 37.68 -4.80
CA LYS A 482 -6.50 36.84 -4.74
C LYS A 482 -6.74 35.49 -5.39
N LYS A 483 -5.71 34.95 -6.05
CA LYS A 483 -5.72 33.64 -6.73
C LYS A 483 -4.67 32.75 -6.12
N GLY A 484 -4.97 31.46 -5.98
CA GLY A 484 -4.01 30.49 -5.46
C GLY A 484 -4.59 29.08 -5.35
N HIS A 485 -3.73 28.15 -4.97
CA HIS A 485 -4.04 26.75 -4.77
C HIS A 485 -4.60 26.47 -3.37
N PHE A 486 -5.58 25.59 -3.27
CA PHE A 486 -6.12 25.12 -1.99
C PHE A 486 -6.53 23.65 -2.07
N PRO A 487 -6.58 22.92 -0.94
CA PRO A 487 -6.93 21.49 -0.95
C PRO A 487 -8.40 21.26 -1.34
N ALA A 488 -8.63 20.34 -2.28
CA ALA A 488 -9.98 19.96 -2.71
C ALA A 488 -10.85 19.42 -1.55
N ALA A 489 -10.23 18.70 -0.62
CA ALA A 489 -10.91 18.13 0.55
C ALA A 489 -11.46 19.17 1.54
N TYR A 490 -11.06 20.44 1.40
CA TYR A 490 -11.45 21.53 2.31
C TYR A 490 -12.66 22.32 1.81
N VAL A 491 -13.18 21.99 0.63
CA VAL A 491 -14.28 22.71 0.00
C VAL A 491 -15.37 21.75 -0.50
N GLU A 492 -16.58 22.28 -0.67
CA GLU A 492 -17.73 21.59 -1.27
C GLU A 492 -18.19 22.35 -2.51
N GLU A 493 -18.40 21.68 -3.63
CA GLU A 493 -18.89 22.30 -4.86
C GLU A 493 -20.36 22.71 -4.72
N LEU A 494 -20.70 23.93 -5.15
CA LEU A 494 -22.07 24.41 -5.15
C LEU A 494 -22.74 24.10 -6.49
N PRO A 495 -23.96 23.55 -6.49
CA PRO A 495 -24.70 23.28 -7.73
C PRO A 495 -25.02 24.58 -8.47
N LEU A 496 -24.71 24.63 -9.76
CA LEU A 496 -25.08 25.73 -10.66
C LEU A 496 -26.62 25.85 -10.69
N LYS A 497 -27.17 26.91 -10.11
CA LYS A 497 -28.61 27.22 -10.25
C LYS A 497 -28.87 27.66 -11.68
N SER A 498 -29.51 26.82 -12.48
CA SER A 498 -30.17 27.20 -13.73
C SER A 498 -31.27 28.22 -13.41
N GLY A 499 -31.09 29.46 -13.86
CA GLY A 499 -32.06 30.53 -13.64
C GLY A 499 -33.36 30.27 -14.40
N ASN A 500 -34.45 30.10 -13.66
CA ASN A 500 -35.80 30.22 -14.21
C ASN A 500 -36.14 31.71 -14.38
N THR A 501 -36.60 32.02 -15.59
CA THR A 501 -37.23 33.26 -16.03
C THR A 501 -38.35 33.72 -15.09
N VAL A 502 -38.26 34.96 -14.62
CA VAL A 502 -39.42 35.72 -14.12
C VAL A 502 -39.91 36.60 -15.26
N THR A 503 -41.08 36.22 -15.79
CA THR A 503 -41.88 36.99 -16.73
C THR A 503 -42.48 38.19 -16.00
N GLN A 504 -42.28 39.39 -16.54
CA GLN A 504 -43.13 40.56 -16.26
C GLN A 504 -44.37 40.49 -17.16
N ALA A 505 -45.55 40.53 -16.55
CA ALA A 505 -46.73 41.30 -16.94
C ALA A 505 -47.82 41.11 -15.88
#